data_AF-A0A951N5Y1-F1
#
_entry.id   AF-A0A951N5Y1-F1
#
_cell.length_a   1.000
_cell.length_b   1.000
_cell.length_c   1.000
_cell.angle_alpha   90.00
_cell.angle_beta   90.00
_cell.angle_gamma   90.00
#
_symmetry.space_group_name_H-M   'P 1'
#
loop_
_entity.id
_entity.type
_entity.pdbx_description
1 polymer ?
#
loop_
_entity_poly.entity_id
_entity_poly.type
_entity_poly.pdbx_seq_one_letter_code
_entity_poly.pdbx_strand_id
1 'polypeptide(L)'
;MKTLLFPTLAVFSLLAVPVGAQTTTERPFFSDVPRDHWAFAAVQKLAGAGIVEGFPPSAPMASIQAASVAPKIKTALGANAALRGENIIVEFHSATKNVTLRGTVQNAARRKLASAIARKNVPDIRVVNELRVVAAR
;
A
#
# COMPACT_ATOMS: atom_id res chain seq x y z
N MET A 1 65.16 34.70 27.71
CA MET A 1 65.20 35.37 26.38
C MET A 1 64.61 34.38 25.37
N LYS A 2 63.38 34.62 24.87
CA LYS A 2 63.05 34.99 23.47
C LYS A 2 63.54 33.91 22.47
N THR A 3 62.71 33.22 21.67
CA THR A 3 61.69 33.72 20.73
C THR A 3 60.72 32.60 20.25
N LEU A 4 59.48 33.02 19.95
CA LEU A 4 58.43 32.32 19.23
C LEU A 4 58.79 32.09 17.75
N LEU A 5 58.33 30.98 17.15
CA LEU A 5 58.10 30.87 15.69
C LEU A 5 57.04 29.80 15.41
N PHE A 6 55.86 30.22 14.95
CA PHE A 6 54.84 29.34 14.35
C PHE A 6 55.17 29.16 12.86
N PRO A 7 55.01 27.95 12.31
CA PRO A 7 54.53 27.86 10.94
C PRO A 7 53.22 27.06 10.88
N THR A 8 52.21 27.74 10.35
CA THR A 8 51.01 27.19 9.72
C THR A 8 51.36 26.11 8.71
N LEU A 9 50.79 24.91 8.87
CA LEU A 9 50.54 24.00 7.75
C LEU A 9 49.11 23.48 7.84
N ALA A 10 48.26 24.02 6.97
CA ALA A 10 46.99 23.42 6.64
C ALA A 10 47.25 22.11 5.90
N VAL A 11 46.81 20.99 6.47
CA VAL A 11 46.61 19.74 5.72
C VAL A 11 45.16 19.36 5.92
N PHE A 12 44.34 19.81 4.99
CA PHE A 12 42.97 19.33 4.80
C PHE A 12 43.10 17.92 4.22
N SER A 13 43.16 16.93 5.12
CA SER A 13 43.31 15.53 4.73
C SER A 13 42.03 15.04 4.07
N LEU A 14 42.14 14.90 2.75
CA LEU A 14 41.38 14.10 1.81
C LEU A 14 40.18 13.31 2.37
N LEU A 15 38.99 13.71 1.92
CA LEU A 15 37.80 12.87 1.87
C LEU A 15 38.12 11.52 1.23
N ALA A 16 38.31 10.48 2.03
CA ALA A 16 38.07 9.11 1.61
C ALA A 16 36.61 8.79 1.98
N VAL A 17 35.68 9.11 1.08
CA VAL A 17 34.33 8.53 1.16
C VAL A 17 34.51 7.04 0.84
N PRO A 18 34.27 6.12 1.78
CA PRO A 18 34.17 4.71 1.40
C PRO A 18 33.00 4.61 0.43
N VAL A 19 33.30 4.29 -0.83
CA VAL A 19 32.30 3.90 -1.81
C VAL A 19 31.62 2.65 -1.24
N GLY A 20 30.47 2.87 -0.60
CA GLY A 20 29.53 1.82 -0.24
C GLY A 20 28.94 1.27 -1.52
N ALA A 21 29.60 0.30 -2.13
CA ALA A 21 29.02 -0.50 -3.19
C ALA A 21 29.52 -1.94 -3.08
N GLN A 22 29.19 -2.55 -1.96
CA GLN A 22 29.01 -4.00 -1.91
C GLN A 22 27.51 -4.25 -1.81
N THR A 23 26.76 -3.93 -2.87
CA THR A 23 25.51 -4.66 -3.10
C THR A 23 25.93 -6.04 -3.58
N THR A 24 26.27 -6.90 -2.63
CA THR A 24 26.07 -8.33 -2.82
C THR A 24 24.58 -8.44 -3.12
N THR A 25 24.22 -8.47 -4.41
CA THR A 25 22.88 -8.85 -4.85
C THR A 25 22.74 -10.30 -4.44
N GLU A 26 22.42 -10.51 -3.16
CA GLU A 26 21.94 -11.76 -2.64
C GLU A 26 20.75 -12.10 -3.53
N ARG A 27 20.89 -13.18 -4.31
CA ARG A 27 19.85 -13.58 -5.25
C ARG A 27 18.56 -13.71 -4.46
N PRO A 28 17.51 -12.95 -4.77
CA PRO A 28 16.32 -12.91 -3.93
C PRO A 28 15.74 -14.32 -3.86
N PHE A 29 15.66 -14.84 -2.64
CA PHE A 29 15.05 -16.12 -2.36
C PHE A 29 13.57 -15.89 -2.05
N PHE A 30 12.71 -16.51 -2.85
CA PHE A 30 11.26 -16.41 -2.76
C PHE A 30 10.74 -17.61 -1.98
N SER A 31 10.08 -17.40 -0.83
CA SER A 31 9.54 -18.48 0.00
C SER A 31 8.39 -19.24 -0.68
N ASP A 32 7.71 -18.58 -1.61
CA ASP A 32 6.62 -19.07 -2.45
C ASP A 32 7.11 -19.74 -3.76
N VAL A 33 8.39 -19.61 -4.12
CA VAL A 33 9.00 -20.29 -5.27
C VAL A 33 10.19 -21.13 -4.83
N PRO A 34 9.96 -22.38 -4.35
CA PRO A 34 11.03 -23.31 -3.99
C PRO A 34 11.97 -23.60 -5.17
N ARG A 35 13.19 -24.07 -4.86
CA ARG A 35 14.24 -24.35 -5.87
C ARG A 35 13.80 -25.33 -6.96
N ASP A 36 12.95 -26.28 -6.60
CA ASP A 36 12.46 -27.33 -7.50
C ASP A 36 11.21 -26.91 -8.30
N HIS A 37 10.77 -25.65 -8.17
CA HIS A 37 9.63 -25.13 -8.91
C HIS A 37 10.01 -24.78 -10.36
N TRP A 38 9.15 -25.15 -11.32
CA TRP A 38 9.39 -24.92 -12.76
C TRP A 38 9.69 -23.46 -13.12
N ALA A 39 9.10 -22.50 -12.38
CA ALA A 39 9.31 -21.07 -12.59
C ALA A 39 10.53 -20.49 -11.86
N PHE A 40 11.23 -21.27 -11.03
CA PHE A 40 12.31 -20.79 -10.16
C PHE A 40 13.40 -20.05 -10.95
N ALA A 41 13.91 -20.66 -12.03
CA ALA A 41 14.97 -20.07 -12.85
C ALA A 41 14.52 -18.77 -13.54
N ALA A 42 13.28 -18.72 -14.01
CA ALA A 42 12.72 -17.55 -14.68
C ALA A 42 12.53 -16.38 -13.71
N VAL A 43 11.91 -16.64 -12.56
CA VAL A 43 11.67 -15.63 -11.51
C VAL A 43 12.99 -15.08 -10.98
N GLN A 44 13.99 -15.93 -10.76
CA GLN A 44 15.29 -15.50 -10.27
C GLN A 44 16.06 -14.61 -11.27
N LYS A 45 15.93 -14.90 -12.57
CA LYS A 45 16.50 -14.07 -13.64
C LYS A 45 15.80 -12.70 -13.72
N LEU A 46 14.48 -12.68 -13.61
CA LEU A 46 13.69 -11.44 -13.63
C LEU A 46 13.94 -10.59 -12.38
N ALA A 47 14.09 -11.22 -11.22
CA ALA A 47 14.37 -10.54 -9.97
C ALA A 47 15.81 -10.01 -9.89
N GLY A 48 16.79 -10.78 -10.39
CA GLY A 48 18.17 -10.30 -10.56
C GLY A 48 18.29 -9.14 -11.57
N ALA A 49 17.34 -9.02 -12.50
CA ALA A 49 17.23 -7.90 -13.43
C ALA A 49 16.41 -6.73 -12.88
N GLY A 50 15.88 -6.81 -11.65
CA GLY A 50 15.04 -5.78 -11.05
C GLY A 50 13.66 -5.61 -11.71
N ILE A 51 13.23 -6.56 -12.55
CA ILE A 51 11.94 -6.51 -13.25
C ILE A 51 10.81 -6.97 -12.32
N VAL A 52 11.13 -7.87 -11.39
CA VAL A 52 10.19 -8.41 -10.40
C VAL A 52 10.81 -8.21 -9.02
N GLU A 53 10.17 -7.39 -8.19
CA GLU A 53 10.46 -7.34 -6.77
C GLU A 53 9.57 -8.34 -6.04
N GLY A 54 10.17 -9.10 -5.12
CA GLY A 54 9.39 -9.98 -4.25
C GLY A 54 8.44 -9.21 -3.37
N PHE A 55 7.30 -9.81 -3.08
CA PHE A 55 6.37 -9.23 -2.14
C PHE A 55 7.05 -9.14 -0.76
N PRO A 56 7.22 -7.93 -0.17
CA PRO A 56 7.95 -7.81 1.08
C PRO A 56 7.16 -8.54 2.18
N PRO A 57 7.82 -9.38 3.00
CA PRO A 57 7.15 -10.13 4.07
C PRO A 57 6.51 -9.21 5.13
N SER A 58 6.91 -7.93 5.15
CA SER A 58 6.42 -6.89 6.05
C SER A 58 5.38 -5.96 5.42
N ALA A 59 4.93 -6.19 4.18
CA ALA A 59 3.70 -5.54 3.73
C ALA A 59 2.61 -5.92 4.74
N PRO A 60 2.00 -4.95 5.45
CA PRO A 60 1.04 -5.28 6.48
C PRO A 60 -0.04 -6.15 5.83
N MET A 61 -0.38 -7.33 6.37
CA MET A 61 -1.48 -8.14 5.79
C MET A 61 -2.78 -7.32 5.63
N ALA A 62 -2.90 -6.26 6.45
CA ALA A 62 -3.86 -5.18 6.32
C ALA A 62 -3.92 -4.51 4.94
N SER A 63 -2.79 -4.27 4.27
CA SER A 63 -2.73 -3.67 2.93
C SER A 63 -3.18 -4.65 1.84
N ILE A 64 -2.90 -5.94 1.95
CA ILE A 64 -3.40 -6.98 1.01
C ILE A 64 -4.92 -7.14 1.16
N GLN A 65 -5.42 -7.19 2.40
CA GLN A 65 -6.86 -7.28 2.65
C GLN A 65 -7.59 -5.99 2.24
N ALA A 66 -7.02 -4.81 2.50
CA ALA A 66 -7.53 -3.54 2.00
C ALA A 66 -7.58 -3.51 0.46
N ALA A 67 -6.52 -4.00 -0.20
CA ALA A 67 -6.42 -4.07 -1.65
C ALA A 67 -7.42 -5.06 -2.28
N SER A 68 -7.97 -6.02 -1.53
CA SER A 68 -9.01 -6.92 -2.02
C SER A 68 -10.42 -6.44 -1.69
N VAL A 69 -10.63 -5.96 -0.45
CA VAL A 69 -11.96 -5.60 0.08
C VAL A 69 -12.47 -4.28 -0.50
N ALA A 70 -11.67 -3.21 -0.44
CA ALA A 70 -12.14 -1.88 -0.84
C ALA A 70 -12.43 -1.79 -2.35
N PRO A 71 -11.58 -2.33 -3.25
CA PRO A 71 -11.89 -2.33 -4.68
C PRO A 71 -13.12 -3.15 -5.05
N LYS A 72 -13.37 -4.29 -4.38
CA LYS A 72 -14.58 -5.10 -4.58
C LYS A 72 -15.84 -4.30 -4.28
N ILE A 73 -15.86 -3.59 -3.15
CA ILE A 73 -17.00 -2.75 -2.76
C ILE A 73 -17.13 -1.55 -3.71
N LYS A 74 -16.03 -0.84 -4.00
CA LYS A 74 -16.05 0.32 -4.90
C LYS A 74 -16.55 -0.04 -6.29
N THR A 75 -16.14 -1.19 -6.82
CA THR A 75 -16.63 -1.73 -8.10
C THR A 75 -18.12 -2.03 -8.04
N ALA A 76 -18.59 -2.71 -6.99
CA ALA A 76 -20.01 -3.03 -6.83
C ALA A 76 -20.89 -1.78 -6.67
N LEU A 77 -20.40 -0.74 -5.99
CA LEU A 77 -21.09 0.54 -5.88
C LEU A 77 -21.12 1.29 -7.22
N GLY A 78 -20.00 1.33 -7.95
CA GLY A 78 -19.91 1.98 -9.27
C GLY A 78 -20.69 1.26 -10.38
N ALA A 79 -20.91 -0.05 -10.26
CA ALA A 79 -21.77 -0.84 -11.14
C ALA A 79 -23.26 -0.54 -10.93
N ASN A 80 -23.65 0.04 -9.79
CA ASN A 80 -25.05 0.38 -9.52
C ASN A 80 -25.40 1.76 -10.10
N ALA A 81 -26.31 1.79 -11.07
CA ALA A 81 -26.73 3.03 -11.75
C ALA A 81 -27.27 4.10 -10.78
N ALA A 82 -27.91 3.71 -9.68
CA ALA A 82 -28.48 4.66 -8.70
C ALA A 82 -27.43 5.27 -7.76
N LEU A 83 -26.24 4.70 -7.67
CA LEU A 83 -25.12 5.24 -6.87
C LEU A 83 -24.00 5.82 -7.72
N ARG A 84 -24.10 5.67 -9.05
CA ARG A 84 -23.11 6.17 -9.98
C ARG A 84 -23.08 7.70 -9.92
N GLY A 85 -21.92 8.26 -9.61
CA GLY A 85 -21.75 9.71 -9.40
C GLY A 85 -21.95 10.18 -7.96
N GLU A 86 -22.28 9.29 -7.02
CA GLU A 86 -22.27 9.64 -5.60
C GLU A 86 -20.83 9.74 -5.06
N ASN A 87 -20.57 10.72 -4.20
CA ASN A 87 -19.26 10.89 -3.56
C ASN A 87 -19.15 9.94 -2.35
N ILE A 88 -18.92 8.66 -2.63
CA ILE A 88 -18.79 7.61 -1.62
C ILE A 88 -17.33 7.13 -1.54
N ILE A 89 -16.75 7.30 -0.37
CA ILE A 89 -15.42 6.83 0.00
C ILE A 89 -15.60 5.53 0.78
N VAL A 90 -14.83 4.50 0.42
CA VAL A 90 -14.81 3.20 1.10
C VAL A 90 -13.48 3.06 1.82
N GLU A 91 -13.52 3.06 3.14
CA GLU A 91 -12.35 2.90 4.00
C GLU A 91 -12.40 1.51 4.65
N PHE A 92 -11.35 0.71 4.52
CA PHE A 92 -11.23 -0.58 5.20
C PHE A 92 -10.28 -0.43 6.39
N HIS A 93 -10.78 -0.68 7.60
CA HIS A 93 -9.97 -0.70 8.80
C HIS A 93 -9.58 -2.13 9.14
N SER A 94 -8.34 -2.50 8.82
CA SER A 94 -7.86 -3.86 9.10
C SER A 94 -7.75 -4.17 10.60
N ALA A 95 -7.51 -3.17 11.45
CA ALA A 95 -7.37 -3.37 12.90
C ALA A 95 -8.70 -3.77 13.57
N THR A 96 -9.81 -3.17 13.15
CA THR A 96 -11.15 -3.42 13.69
C THR A 96 -12.00 -4.33 12.79
N LYS A 97 -11.42 -4.78 11.66
CA LYS A 97 -12.05 -5.62 10.64
C LYS A 97 -13.43 -5.09 10.24
N ASN A 98 -13.50 -3.79 9.94
CA ASN A 98 -14.72 -3.13 9.49
C ASN A 98 -14.49 -2.27 8.23
N VAL A 99 -15.56 -2.02 7.50
CA VAL A 99 -15.58 -1.12 6.35
C VAL A 99 -16.45 0.08 6.70
N THR A 100 -15.92 1.28 6.53
CA THR A 100 -16.67 2.52 6.69
C THR A 100 -17.00 3.11 5.33
N LEU A 101 -18.28 3.41 5.11
CA LEU A 101 -18.76 4.18 3.96
C LEU A 101 -18.90 5.65 4.37
N ARG A 102 -18.12 6.54 3.74
CA ARG A 102 -18.08 7.98 4.05
C ARG A 102 -18.38 8.82 2.82
N GLY A 103 -18.74 10.07 3.05
CA GLY A 103 -19.06 11.03 2.00
C GLY A 103 -20.55 11.36 1.94
N THR A 104 -21.05 11.65 0.75
CA THR A 104 -22.39 12.24 0.55
C THR A 104 -23.22 11.46 -0.46
N VAL A 105 -24.51 11.33 -0.17
CA VAL A 105 -25.51 10.72 -1.07
C VAL A 105 -26.76 11.59 -1.18
N GLN A 106 -27.46 11.52 -2.32
CA GLN A 106 -28.60 12.40 -2.58
C GLN A 106 -29.84 12.13 -1.71
N ASN A 107 -30.05 10.90 -1.24
CA ASN A 107 -31.20 10.54 -0.42
C ASN A 107 -30.95 9.34 0.50
N ALA A 108 -31.88 9.11 1.44
CA ALA A 108 -31.79 8.00 2.39
C ALA A 108 -31.90 6.61 1.73
N ALA A 109 -32.58 6.50 0.58
CA ALA A 109 -32.71 5.24 -0.15
C ALA A 109 -31.35 4.81 -0.71
N ARG A 110 -30.60 5.72 -1.34
CA ARG A 110 -29.24 5.50 -1.83
C ARG A 110 -28.28 5.17 -0.70
N ARG A 111 -28.39 5.87 0.44
CA ARG A 111 -27.65 5.52 1.66
C ARG A 111 -27.85 4.06 2.09
N LYS A 112 -29.12 3.63 2.15
CA LYS A 112 -29.50 2.26 2.55
C LYS A 112 -29.01 1.23 1.53
N LEU A 113 -29.12 1.56 0.24
CA LEU A 113 -28.70 0.71 -0.87
C LEU A 113 -27.17 0.53 -0.90
N ALA A 114 -26.38 1.59 -0.72
CA ALA A 114 -24.93 1.50 -0.62
C ALA A 114 -24.48 0.57 0.52
N SER A 115 -25.17 0.65 1.66
CA SER A 115 -24.92 -0.25 2.79
C SER A 115 -25.25 -1.71 2.47
N ALA A 116 -26.35 -1.94 1.76
CA ALA A 116 -26.78 -3.28 1.37
C ALA A 116 -25.80 -3.92 0.37
N ILE A 117 -25.34 -3.15 -0.62
CA ILE A 117 -24.35 -3.62 -1.59
C ILE A 117 -23.03 -3.94 -0.89
N ALA A 118 -22.55 -3.08 0.00
CA ALA A 118 -21.32 -3.33 0.74
C ALA A 118 -21.44 -4.64 1.55
N ARG A 119 -22.50 -4.80 2.36
CA ARG A 119 -22.71 -6.04 3.15
C ARG A 119 -22.80 -7.30 2.30
N LYS A 120 -23.45 -7.24 1.14
CA LYS A 120 -23.55 -8.39 0.22
C LYS A 120 -22.17 -8.81 -0.32
N ASN A 121 -21.28 -7.85 -0.56
CA ASN A 121 -19.96 -8.13 -1.12
C ASN A 121 -18.93 -8.56 -0.08
N VAL A 122 -19.15 -8.20 1.19
CA VAL A 122 -18.30 -8.56 2.32
C VAL A 122 -19.12 -9.11 3.50
N PRO A 123 -19.61 -10.35 3.42
CA PRO A 123 -20.47 -10.94 4.46
C PRO A 123 -19.75 -11.09 5.81
N ASP A 124 -18.43 -11.30 5.80
CA ASP A 124 -17.63 -11.56 7.01
C ASP A 124 -17.07 -10.27 7.66
N ILE A 125 -17.43 -9.10 7.14
CA ILE A 125 -16.88 -7.81 7.54
C ILE A 125 -18.00 -6.88 7.97
N ARG A 126 -17.85 -6.25 9.13
CA ARG A 126 -18.83 -5.28 9.62
C ARG A 126 -18.81 -4.03 8.75
N VAL A 127 -19.95 -3.63 8.20
CA VAL A 127 -20.09 -2.39 7.43
C VAL A 127 -20.70 -1.29 8.30
N VAL A 128 -19.95 -0.19 8.49
CA VAL A 128 -20.36 1.04 9.15
C VAL A 128 -20.77 2.05 8.07
N ASN A 129 -21.94 2.67 8.23
CA ASN A 129 -22.45 3.64 7.27
C ASN A 129 -22.47 5.04 7.89
N GLU A 130 -21.53 5.88 7.45
CA GLU A 130 -21.37 7.28 7.86
C GLU A 130 -21.70 8.25 6.71
N LEU A 131 -22.45 7.79 5.71
CA LEU A 131 -22.84 8.60 4.56
C LEU A 131 -23.84 9.68 4.99
N ARG A 132 -23.52 10.92 4.64
CA ARG A 132 -24.39 12.08 4.86
C ARG A 132 -25.38 12.19 3.72
N VAL A 133 -26.64 12.42 4.05
CA VAL A 133 -27.65 12.75 3.04
C VAL A 133 -27.63 14.24 2.81
N VAL A 134 -27.22 14.65 1.61
CA VAL A 134 -27.43 16.00 1.10
C VAL A 134 -28.70 15.93 0.28
N ALA A 135 -29.81 16.42 0.84
CA ALA A 135 -31.06 16.48 0.10
C ALA A 135 -30.82 17.24 -1.22
N ALA A 136 -31.11 16.61 -2.35
CA ALA A 136 -31.19 17.34 -3.61
C ALA A 136 -32.28 18.41 -3.43
N ARG A 137 -31.90 19.69 -3.56
CA ARG A 137 -32.83 20.81 -3.63
C ARG A 137 -33.76 20.65 -4.83
#